data_AF-A0A357LJ29-F1
#
_entry.id   AF-A0A357LJ29-F1
#
_cell.length_a   1.000
_cell.length_b   1.000
_cell.length_c   1.000
_cell.angle_alpha   90.00
_cell.angle_beta   90.00
_cell.angle_gamma   90.00
#
_symmetry.space_group_name_H-M   'P 1'
#
loop_
_entity.id
_entity.type
_entity.pdbx_description
1 polymer ?
#
loop_
_entity_poly.entity_id
_entity_poly.type
_entity_poly.pdbx_seq_one_letter_code
_entity_poly.pdbx_strand_id
1 'polypeptide(L)' 'MDLNFTADEQAFRVEVRGWLNHTLPYDLSERVRLDKRLGKFVIELWHSLLNERGGLVTVQFRSL' A
#
# COMPACT_ATOMS: atom_id res chain seq x y z
N MET A 1 7.48 -15.07 -19.21
CA MET A 1 7.41 -14.05 -18.14
C MET A 1 6.61 -14.69 -17.02
N ASP A 2 7.30 -15.23 -16.01
CA ASP A 2 6.61 -15.77 -14.84
C ASP A 2 6.06 -14.61 -14.01
N LEU A 3 4.73 -14.48 -14.00
CA LEU A 3 3.99 -13.46 -13.24
C LEU A 3 3.51 -14.03 -11.90
N ASN A 4 4.08 -15.16 -11.48
CA ASN A 4 3.67 -15.85 -10.28
C ASN A 4 4.43 -15.27 -9.08
N PHE A 5 3.70 -14.65 -8.17
CA PHE A 5 4.23 -14.24 -6.88
C PHE A 5 4.66 -15.47 -6.08
N THR A 6 5.86 -15.43 -5.54
CA THR A 6 6.36 -16.42 -4.57
C THR A 6 5.44 -16.48 -3.34
N ALA A 7 5.50 -17.57 -2.58
CA ALA A 7 4.70 -17.72 -1.36
C ALA A 7 4.94 -16.58 -0.35
N ASP A 8 6.18 -16.11 -0.26
CA ASP A 8 6.58 -15.00 0.62
C ASP A 8 5.97 -13.67 0.16
N GLU A 9 5.97 -13.39 -1.14
CA GLU A 9 5.31 -12.21 -1.71
C GLU A 9 3.79 -12.26 -1.50
N GLN A 10 3.18 -13.43 -1.58
CA GLN A 10 1.75 -13.59 -1.29
C GLN A 10 1.44 -13.33 0.20
N ALA A 11 2.25 -13.86 1.11
CA ALA A 11 2.12 -13.61 2.55
C ALA A 11 2.28 -12.11 2.88
N PHE A 12 3.28 -11.45 2.30
CA PHE A 12 3.48 -10.01 2.43
C PHE A 12 2.27 -9.22 1.90
N ARG A 13 1.70 -9.61 0.76
CA ARG A 13 0.49 -8.96 0.22
C ARG A 13 -0.71 -9.10 1.13
N VAL A 14 -0.90 -10.26 1.76
CA VAL A 14 -1.98 -10.48 2.73
C VAL A 14 -1.79 -9.60 3.96
N GLU A 15 -0.57 -9.53 4.48
CA GLU A 15 -0.24 -8.66 5.62
C GLU A 15 -0.48 -7.18 5.31
N VAL A 16 0.01 -6.71 4.15
CA VAL A 16 -0.20 -5.33 3.71
C VAL A 16 -1.67 -5.03 3.50
N ARG A 17 -2.44 -5.93 2.86
CA ARG A 17 -3.89 -5.74 2.69
C ARG A 17 -4.65 -5.71 4.01
N GLY A 18 -4.29 -6.56 4.97
CA GLY A 18 -4.87 -6.55 6.31
C GLY A 18 -4.64 -5.21 6.99
N TRP A 19 -3.39 -4.72 6.98
CA TRP A 19 -3.07 -3.41 7.52
C TRP A 19 -3.82 -2.28 6.81
N LEU A 20 -3.85 -2.26 5.48
CA LEU A 20 -4.59 -1.25 4.71
C LEU A 20 -6.09 -1.24 5.07
N ASN A 21 -6.72 -2.41 5.25
CA ASN A 21 -8.12 -2.48 5.64
C ASN A 21 -8.40 -1.89 7.03
N HIS A 22 -7.45 -1.98 7.96
CA HIS A 22 -7.60 -1.43 9.31
C HIS A 22 -7.23 0.06 9.39
N THR A 23 -6.33 0.53 8.53
CA THR A 23 -5.74 1.86 8.63
C THR A 23 -6.29 2.84 7.59
N LEU A 24 -6.77 2.39 6.43
CA LEU A 24 -7.35 3.31 5.45
C LEU A 24 -8.76 3.75 5.81
N PRO A 25 -9.03 5.06 5.79
CA PRO A 25 -10.39 5.58 5.78
C PRO A 25 -11.15 5.13 4.53
N TYR A 26 -12.43 4.77 4.70
CA TYR A 26 -13.31 4.35 3.60
C TYR A 26 -13.37 5.37 2.45
N ASP A 27 -13.40 6.67 2.74
CA ASP A 27 -13.41 7.74 1.74
C ASP A 27 -12.13 7.73 0.87
N LEU A 28 -10.99 7.38 1.45
CA LEU A 28 -9.75 7.25 0.68
C LEU A 28 -9.80 6.01 -0.23
N SER A 29 -10.26 4.87 0.30
CA SER A 29 -10.45 3.64 -0.48
C SER A 29 -11.38 3.87 -1.68
N GLU A 30 -12.51 4.56 -1.46
CA GLU A 30 -13.45 4.90 -2.53
C GLU A 30 -12.85 5.87 -3.55
N ARG A 31 -12.05 6.85 -3.13
CA ARG A 31 -11.36 7.75 -4.07
C ARG A 31 -10.35 7.03 -4.96
N VAL A 32 -9.60 6.09 -4.39
CA VAL A 32 -8.67 5.23 -5.15
C VAL A 32 -9.46 4.30 -6.08
N ARG A 33 -10.54 3.68 -5.60
CA ARG A 33 -11.40 2.78 -6.38
C ARG A 33 -12.07 3.48 -7.57
N LEU A 34 -12.44 4.74 -7.39
CA LEU A 34 -13.11 5.56 -8.41
C LEU A 34 -12.12 6.26 -9.36
N ASP A 35 -10.82 5.97 -9.27
CA ASP A 35 -9.74 6.63 -10.03
C ASP A 35 -9.83 8.16 -9.98
N LYS A 36 -10.30 8.69 -8.84
CA LYS A 36 -10.41 10.14 -8.64
C LYS A 36 -9.02 10.67 -8.38
N ARG A 37 -8.73 11.86 -8.93
CA ARG A 37 -7.46 12.56 -8.67
C ARG A 37 -7.20 12.60 -7.16
N LEU A 38 -6.18 11.86 -6.76
CA LEU A 38 -5.68 11.87 -5.39
C LEU A 38 -5.00 13.23 -5.20
N GLY A 39 -5.69 14.14 -4.50
CA GLY A 39 -5.11 15.43 -4.15
C GLY A 39 -3.90 15.28 -3.23
N LYS A 40 -3.11 16.34 -3.08
CA LYS A 40 -1.89 16.38 -2.25
C LYS A 40 -2.11 15.80 -0.84
N PHE A 41 -3.24 16.13 -0.21
CA PHE A 41 -3.63 15.63 1.11
C PHE A 41 -3.66 14.09 1.20
N VAL A 42 -4.13 13.42 0.14
CA VAL A 42 -4.18 11.97 0.10
C VAL A 42 -2.77 11.39 0.05
N ILE A 43 -1.90 11.96 -0.78
CA ILE A 43 -0.50 11.53 -0.90
C ILE A 43 0.25 11.75 0.43
N GLU A 44 0.04 12.88 1.09
CA GLU A 44 0.61 13.17 2.41
C GLU A 44 0.10 12.20 3.48
N LEU A 45 -1.21 11.91 3.50
CA LEU A 45 -1.80 10.92 4.39
C LEU A 45 -1.20 9.52 4.15
N TRP A 46 -1.02 9.12 2.89
CA TRP A 46 -0.35 7.87 2.54
C TRP A 46 1.08 7.82 3.08
N HIS A 47 1.87 8.88 2.89
CA HIS A 47 3.23 8.96 3.41
C HIS A 47 3.26 8.89 4.95
N SER A 48 2.34 9.57 5.63
CA SER A 48 2.24 9.51 7.10
C SER A 48 1.89 8.11 7.60
N LEU A 49 0.89 7.44 7.00
CA LEU A 49 0.51 6.08 7.38
C LEU A 49 1.64 5.07 7.15
N LEU A 50 2.37 5.20 6.04
CA LEU A 50 3.54 4.37 5.75
C LEU A 50 4.69 4.63 6.73
N ASN A 51 4.86 5.88 7.16
CA ASN A 51 5.87 6.27 8.13
C ASN A 51 5.52 5.78 9.55
N GLU A 52 4.25 5.85 9.95
CA GLU A 52 3.74 5.36 11.24
C GLU A 52 3.84 3.83 11.38
N ARG A 53 3.63 3.07 10.31
CA ARG A 53 3.87 1.62 10.31
C ARG A 53 5.37 1.27 10.45
N GLY A 54 6.25 2.23 10.18
CA GLY A 54 7.70 2.08 10.29
C GLY A 54 8.33 1.43 9.07
N GLY A 55 9.08 2.21 8.28
CA GLY A 55 10.24 1.70 7.53
C GLY A 55 10.01 0.78 6.32
N LEU A 56 8.79 0.52 5.85
CA LEU A 56 8.55 -0.38 4.70
C LEU A 56 8.94 0.20 3.33
N VAL A 57 9.57 1.38 3.27
CA VAL A 57 10.27 1.82 2.05
C VAL A 57 11.56 1.01 1.82
N THR A 58 12.03 0.24 2.82
CA THR A 58 13.18 -0.65 2.67
C THR A 58 12.81 -2.07 2.21
N VAL A 59 11.56 -2.36 1.83
CA VAL A 59 11.30 -3.51 0.94
C VAL A 59 11.64 -3.11 -0.49
N GLN A 60 12.92 -2.83 -0.69
CA GLN A 60 13.69 -3.37 -1.79
C GLN A 60 12.97 -3.40 -3.15
N PHE A 61 12.79 -2.22 -3.76
CA PHE A 61 12.88 -2.05 -5.23
C PHE A 61 14.31 -2.38 -5.73
N ARG A 62 14.91 -3.48 -5.27
CA ARG A 62 16.20 -4.00 -5.73
C ARG A 62 15.97 -5.42 -6.21
N SER A 63 15.20 -5.54 -7.28
CA SER A 63 15.35 -6.56 -8.33
C SER A 63 14.29 -6.30 -9.40
N LEU A 64 14.41 -5.18 -10.13
CA LEU A 64 14.02 -5.07 -11.53
C LEU A 64 15.14 -4.33 -12.26
#